data_AF-A0A847N0T8-F1
#
_entry.id   AF-A0A847N0T8-F1
#
_cell.length_a   1.000
_cell.length_b   1.000
_cell.length_c   1.000
_cell.angle_alpha   90.00
_cell.angle_beta   90.00
_cell.angle_gamma   90.00
#
_symmetry.space_group_name_H-M   'P 1'
#
loop_
_entity.id
_entity.type
_entity.pdbx_description
1 polymer ?
#
loop_
_entity_poly.entity_id
_entity_poly.type
_entity_poly.pdbx_seq_one_letter_code
_entity_poly.pdbx_strand_id
1 'polypeptide(L)'
;MQEISHDTVLKALDEASAQIARNLPQFTYQCQNHSSVHNFYPPCENNQWTCGFWPGEVCLAYEHTKNPVFLHAAHILSESFLSRIKQKIEVDHHDMGFLYTPSCVSLYVLDGSMRAREAALLAADQLLT
;
A
#
# COMPACT_ATOMS: atom_id res chain seq x y z
N MET A 1 4.92 -5.62 32.81
CA MET A 1 4.06 -5.63 31.61
C MET A 1 4.00 -7.08 31.14
N GLN A 2 2.83 -7.66 30.89
CA GLN A 2 2.72 -9.05 30.43
C GLN A 2 3.00 -9.08 28.93
N GLU A 3 3.87 -9.99 28.47
CA GLU A 3 4.15 -10.15 27.04
C GLU A 3 2.92 -10.73 26.32
N ILE A 4 2.69 -10.28 25.09
CA ILE A 4 1.61 -10.80 24.24
C ILE A 4 2.00 -12.21 23.75
N SER A 5 1.04 -13.13 23.73
CA SER A 5 1.30 -14.49 23.25
C SER A 5 1.39 -14.53 21.71
N HIS A 6 2.12 -15.51 21.18
CA HIS A 6 2.19 -15.74 19.73
C HIS A 6 0.81 -15.96 19.11
N ASP A 7 -0.05 -16.76 19.76
CA ASP A 7 -1.42 -17.03 19.29
C ASP A 7 -2.26 -15.75 19.23
N THR A 8 -2.06 -14.84 20.19
CA THR A 8 -2.72 -13.52 20.17
C THR A 8 -2.29 -12.69 18.97
N VAL A 9 -1.00 -12.71 18.62
CA VAL A 9 -0.47 -11.98 17.45
C VAL A 9 -1.03 -12.56 16.16
N LEU A 10 -0.98 -13.88 15.99
CA LEU A 10 -1.49 -14.53 14.77
C LEU A 10 -2.98 -14.26 14.57
N LYS A 11 -3.78 -14.37 15.63
CA LYS A 11 -5.21 -14.06 15.56
C LYS A 11 -5.47 -12.61 15.15
N ALA A 12 -4.71 -11.65 15.67
CA ALA A 12 -4.85 -10.25 15.29
C ALA A 12 -4.47 -9.99 13.82
N LEU A 13 -3.42 -10.66 13.32
CA LEU A 13 -3.02 -10.59 11.91
C LEU A 13 -4.06 -11.21 10.97
N ASP A 14 -4.69 -12.32 11.37
CA ASP A 14 -5.78 -12.95 10.63
C ASP A 14 -6.99 -12.01 10.54
N GLU A 15 -7.39 -11.40 11.66
CA GLU A 15 -8.50 -10.45 11.73
C GLU A 15 -8.24 -9.20 10.87
N ALA A 16 -7.02 -8.65 10.92
CA ALA A 16 -6.60 -7.52 10.09
C ALA A 16 -6.59 -7.88 8.60
N SER A 17 -6.01 -9.03 8.23
CA SER A 17 -5.98 -9.50 6.84
C SER A 17 -7.39 -9.74 6.29
N ALA A 18 -8.30 -10.25 7.11
CA ALA A 18 -9.70 -10.41 6.73
C ALA A 18 -10.39 -9.05 6.50
N GLN A 19 -10.04 -8.00 7.26
CA GLN A 19 -10.55 -6.65 7.01
C GLN A 19 -10.02 -6.06 5.70
N ILE A 20 -8.75 -6.27 5.39
CA ILE A 20 -8.15 -5.86 4.12
C ILE A 20 -8.86 -6.55 2.95
N ALA A 21 -9.09 -7.87 3.05
CA ALA A 21 -9.84 -8.62 2.03
C ALA A 21 -11.26 -8.07 1.80
N ARG A 22 -11.98 -7.70 2.87
CA ARG A 22 -13.31 -7.07 2.78
C ARG A 22 -13.29 -5.71 2.10
N ASN A 23 -12.18 -4.98 2.22
CA ASN A 23 -12.02 -3.64 1.66
C ASN A 23 -11.58 -3.67 0.18
N LEU A 24 -10.93 -4.75 -0.28
CA LEU A 24 -10.45 -4.86 -1.67
C LEU A 24 -11.49 -4.51 -2.75
N PRO A 25 -12.77 -4.98 -2.70
CA PRO A 25 -13.74 -4.64 -3.74
C PRO A 25 -13.94 -3.13 -3.96
N GLN A 26 -13.78 -2.31 -2.91
CA GLN A 26 -13.89 -0.85 -2.99
C GLN A 26 -12.56 -0.19 -3.33
N PHE A 27 -11.44 -0.73 -2.85
CA PHE A 27 -10.13 -0.06 -2.89
C PHE A 27 -9.07 -0.76 -3.76
N THR A 28 -9.45 -1.68 -4.66
CA THR A 28 -8.48 -2.27 -5.61
C THR A 28 -8.00 -1.23 -6.63
N TYR A 29 -8.85 -0.25 -6.98
CA TYR A 29 -8.55 0.78 -7.99
C TYR A 29 -8.58 2.21 -7.41
N GLN A 30 -8.65 2.34 -6.09
CA GLN A 30 -8.77 3.61 -5.37
C GLN A 30 -7.94 3.56 -4.09
N CYS A 31 -7.53 4.72 -3.58
CA CYS A 31 -6.86 4.83 -2.29
C CYS A 31 -7.88 5.09 -1.17
N GLN A 32 -7.48 4.81 0.06
CA GLN A 32 -8.24 5.21 1.25
C GLN A 32 -7.88 6.66 1.60
N ASN A 33 -8.89 7.47 1.90
CA ASN A 33 -8.67 8.82 2.43
C ASN A 33 -7.82 8.76 3.71
N HIS A 34 -7.04 9.80 3.99
CA HIS A 34 -6.15 9.86 5.17
C HIS A 34 -6.83 9.57 6.52
N SER A 35 -8.16 9.69 6.61
CA SER A 35 -8.93 9.42 7.82
C SER A 35 -10.33 8.90 7.49
N SER A 36 -10.84 8.03 8.37
CA SER A 36 -12.21 7.52 8.28
C SER A 36 -13.23 8.59 8.66
N VAL A 37 -14.42 8.50 8.08
CA VAL A 37 -15.60 9.27 8.46
C VAL A 37 -16.64 8.27 8.97
N HIS A 38 -17.07 8.42 10.23
CA HIS A 38 -17.96 7.46 10.90
C HIS A 38 -17.45 6.00 10.85
N ASN A 39 -16.14 5.80 11.04
CA ASN A 39 -15.44 4.50 10.98
C ASN A 39 -15.38 3.84 9.59
N PHE A 40 -15.75 4.54 8.52
CA PHE A 40 -15.58 4.07 7.15
C PHE A 40 -14.64 5.00 6.39
N TYR A 41 -13.68 4.45 5.66
CA TYR A 41 -12.82 5.26 4.80
C TYR A 41 -13.58 5.68 3.54
N PRO A 42 -13.66 6.98 3.24
CA PRO A 42 -14.02 7.43 1.91
C PRO A 42 -12.94 7.00 0.90
N PRO A 43 -13.31 6.64 -0.33
CA PRO A 43 -12.34 6.51 -1.41
C PRO A 43 -11.77 7.87 -1.80
N CYS A 44 -10.52 7.86 -2.24
CA CYS A 44 -9.86 9.01 -2.85
C CYS A 44 -9.00 8.57 -4.04
N GLU A 45 -8.64 9.54 -4.87
CA GLU A 45 -7.65 9.35 -5.91
C GLU A 45 -6.25 9.13 -5.31
N ASN A 46 -5.31 8.63 -6.11
CA ASN A 46 -3.92 8.49 -5.69
C ASN A 46 -3.19 9.85 -5.78
N ASN A 47 -3.60 10.81 -4.95
CA ASN A 47 -3.09 12.18 -4.94
C ASN A 47 -2.83 12.74 -3.53
N GLN A 48 -3.00 11.92 -2.48
CA GLN A 48 -2.68 12.30 -1.09
C GLN A 48 -1.34 11.68 -0.67
N TRP A 49 -0.72 12.22 0.38
CA TRP A 49 0.54 11.72 0.97
C TRP A 49 0.39 10.36 1.66
N THR A 50 -0.83 10.00 2.08
CA THR A 50 -1.15 8.73 2.76
C THR A 50 -1.43 7.57 1.83
N CYS A 51 -1.53 7.80 0.52
CA CYS A 51 -1.99 6.79 -0.44
C CYS A 51 -1.13 5.52 -0.44
N GLY A 52 0.15 5.60 -0.06
CA GLY A 52 1.07 4.45 -0.02
C GLY A 52 0.78 3.45 1.10
N PHE A 53 0.07 3.85 2.16
CA PHE A 53 -0.20 2.98 3.31
C PHE A 53 -1.14 1.83 2.94
N TRP A 54 -2.20 2.09 2.17
CA TRP A 54 -3.16 1.05 1.78
C TRP A 54 -2.51 -0.09 0.95
N PRO A 55 -1.74 0.18 -0.12
CA PRO A 55 -0.96 -0.87 -0.80
C PRO A 55 0.03 -1.59 0.14
N GLY A 56 0.59 -0.89 1.13
CA GLY A 56 1.45 -1.50 2.14
C GLY A 56 0.73 -2.50 3.02
N GLU A 57 -0.46 -2.17 3.50
CA GLU A 57 -1.34 -3.09 4.24
C GLU A 57 -1.68 -4.31 3.38
N VAL A 58 -2.01 -4.11 2.10
CA VAL A 58 -2.26 -5.21 1.14
C VAL A 58 -1.02 -6.10 0.97
N CYS A 59 0.18 -5.54 0.87
CA CYS A 59 1.44 -6.29 0.79
C CYS A 59 1.69 -7.11 2.07
N LEU A 60 1.47 -6.52 3.25
CA LEU A 60 1.59 -7.22 4.53
C LEU A 60 0.57 -8.36 4.67
N ALA A 61 -0.67 -8.15 4.21
CA ALA A 61 -1.68 -9.20 4.18
C ALA A 61 -1.28 -10.36 3.24
N TYR A 62 -0.67 -10.07 2.09
CA TYR A 62 -0.07 -11.10 1.25
C TYR A 62 1.05 -11.84 1.98
N GLU A 63 1.96 -11.12 2.63
CA GLU A 63 3.09 -11.73 3.33
C GLU A 63 2.63 -12.71 4.43
N HIS A 64 1.62 -12.31 5.21
CA HIS A 64 1.03 -13.12 6.27
C HIS A 64 0.24 -14.32 5.73
N THR A 65 -0.67 -14.10 4.79
CA THR A 65 -1.65 -15.13 4.36
C THR A 65 -1.22 -15.96 3.15
N LYS A 66 -0.26 -15.46 2.37
CA LYS A 66 0.10 -15.95 1.02
C LYS A 66 -1.07 -16.04 0.03
N ASN A 67 -2.19 -15.36 0.30
CA ASN A 67 -3.35 -15.38 -0.57
C ASN A 67 -3.10 -14.53 -1.84
N PRO A 68 -3.14 -15.13 -3.04
CA PRO A 68 -2.78 -14.44 -4.29
C PRO A 68 -3.69 -13.25 -4.63
N VAL A 69 -4.88 -13.13 -4.03
CA VAL A 69 -5.76 -11.97 -4.25
C VAL A 69 -5.09 -10.65 -3.82
N PHE A 70 -4.30 -10.69 -2.73
CA PHE A 70 -3.60 -9.52 -2.23
C PHE A 70 -2.44 -9.13 -3.15
N LEU A 71 -1.67 -10.10 -3.63
CA LEU A 71 -0.58 -9.84 -4.57
C LEU A 71 -1.13 -9.24 -5.88
N HIS A 72 -2.25 -9.77 -6.39
CA HIS A 72 -2.92 -9.23 -7.56
C HIS A 72 -3.35 -7.77 -7.34
N ALA A 73 -3.98 -7.46 -6.21
CA ALA A 73 -4.37 -6.08 -5.87
C ALA A 73 -3.14 -5.16 -5.70
N ALA A 74 -2.06 -5.63 -5.08
CA ALA A 74 -0.82 -4.87 -4.91
C ALA A 74 -0.20 -4.47 -6.27
N HIS A 75 -0.22 -5.35 -7.27
CA HIS A 75 0.19 -4.99 -8.63
C HIS A 75 -0.65 -3.85 -9.21
N ILE A 76 -1.99 -3.96 -9.16
CA ILE A 76 -2.89 -2.94 -9.71
C ILE A 76 -2.64 -1.59 -9.03
N LEU A 77 -2.54 -1.59 -7.70
CA LEU A 77 -2.25 -0.40 -6.93
C LEU A 77 -0.89 0.19 -7.31
N SER A 78 0.17 -0.63 -7.37
CA SER A 78 1.51 -0.18 -7.77
C SER A 78 1.57 0.42 -9.18
N GLU A 79 0.75 -0.07 -10.12
CA GLU A 79 0.65 0.54 -11.46
C GLU A 79 0.11 1.98 -11.39
N SER A 80 -0.81 2.26 -10.47
CA SER A 80 -1.29 3.63 -10.24
C SER A 80 -0.18 4.55 -9.70
N PHE A 81 0.74 4.04 -8.86
CA PHE A 81 1.89 4.80 -8.35
C PHE A 81 2.94 5.07 -9.43
N LEU A 82 3.18 4.11 -10.32
CA LEU A 82 4.03 4.31 -11.49
C LEU A 82 3.44 5.40 -12.41
N SER A 83 2.12 5.39 -12.61
CA SER A 83 1.42 6.44 -13.35
C SER A 83 1.57 7.80 -12.68
N ARG A 84 1.34 7.88 -11.35
CA ARG A 84 1.47 9.09 -10.54
C ARG A 84 2.83 9.75 -10.69
N ILE A 85 3.93 8.97 -10.56
CA ILE A 85 5.29 9.54 -10.63
C ILE A 85 5.68 9.97 -12.04
N LYS A 86 5.23 9.23 -13.07
CA LYS A 86 5.49 9.60 -14.48
C LYS A 86 4.76 10.88 -14.89
N GLN A 87 3.57 11.10 -14.36
CA GLN A 87 2.75 12.27 -14.65
C GLN A 87 2.96 13.43 -13.66
N LYS A 88 3.84 13.25 -12.65
CA LYS A 88 4.13 14.24 -11.61
C LYS A 88 2.87 14.74 -10.87
N ILE A 89 1.94 13.83 -10.57
CA ILE A 89 0.69 14.16 -9.88
C ILE A 89 0.94 14.22 -8.37
N GLU A 90 0.89 15.42 -7.77
CA GLU A 90 1.07 15.63 -6.33
C GLU A 90 2.32 14.92 -5.79
N VAL A 91 3.50 15.23 -6.36
CA VAL A 91 4.79 14.62 -5.98
C VAL A 91 5.86 15.65 -5.58
N ASP A 92 5.49 16.93 -5.47
CA ASP A 92 6.39 18.01 -5.07
C ASP A 92 6.35 18.22 -3.55
N HIS A 93 6.73 17.17 -2.81
CA HIS A 93 6.72 17.15 -1.35
C HIS A 93 7.63 16.05 -0.80
N HIS A 94 7.98 16.12 0.48
CA HIS A 94 8.93 15.19 1.13
C HIS A 94 8.36 13.79 1.42
N ASP A 95 7.04 13.59 1.31
CA ASP A 95 6.38 12.33 1.66
C ASP A 95 6.54 11.21 0.63
N MET A 96 7.48 11.34 -0.31
CA MET A 96 7.76 10.32 -1.34
C MET A 96 8.09 8.95 -0.73
N GLY A 97 8.75 8.94 0.44
CA GLY A 97 9.01 7.71 1.19
C GLY A 97 7.72 6.99 1.62
N PHE A 98 6.75 7.72 2.17
CA PHE A 98 5.44 7.16 2.57
C PHE A 98 4.63 6.65 1.39
N LEU A 99 4.78 7.27 0.22
CA LEU A 99 4.08 6.85 -0.98
C LEU A 99 4.67 5.59 -1.59
N TYR A 100 5.98 5.55 -1.82
CA TYR A 100 6.61 4.55 -2.71
C TYR A 100 7.29 3.40 -1.97
N THR A 101 7.67 3.58 -0.70
CA THR A 101 8.28 2.49 0.08
C THR A 101 7.25 1.39 0.41
N PRO A 102 6.14 1.68 1.11
CA PRO A 102 5.16 0.64 1.44
C PRO A 102 4.44 0.07 0.21
N SER A 103 4.34 0.81 -0.90
CA SER A 103 3.68 0.34 -2.12
C SER A 103 4.65 -0.37 -3.08
N CYS A 104 5.50 0.37 -3.77
CA CYS A 104 6.31 -0.11 -4.88
C CYS A 104 7.56 -0.88 -4.42
N VAL A 105 8.25 -0.42 -3.37
CA VAL A 105 9.41 -1.16 -2.84
C VAL A 105 8.96 -2.48 -2.22
N SER A 106 7.89 -2.48 -1.41
CA SER A 106 7.31 -3.72 -0.85
C SER A 106 6.97 -4.73 -1.94
N LEU A 107 6.27 -4.32 -3.00
CA LEU A 107 5.93 -5.23 -4.10
C LEU A 107 7.19 -5.79 -4.77
N TYR A 108 8.18 -4.93 -5.08
CA TYR A 108 9.45 -5.40 -5.64
C TYR A 108 10.17 -6.41 -4.73
N VAL A 109 10.16 -6.20 -3.42
CA VAL A 109 10.76 -7.14 -2.45
C VAL A 109 9.99 -8.47 -2.41
N LEU A 110 8.66 -8.44 -2.51
CA LEU A 110 7.81 -9.62 -2.44
C LEU A 110 7.93 -10.53 -3.68
N ASP A 111 8.01 -9.95 -4.88
CA ASP A 111 7.90 -10.73 -6.13
C ASP A 111 8.89 -10.36 -7.25
N GLY A 112 9.73 -9.34 -7.05
CA GLY A 112 10.68 -8.89 -8.05
C GLY A 112 10.11 -7.99 -9.16
N SER A 113 8.92 -7.40 -8.99
CA SER A 113 8.27 -6.54 -9.99
C SER A 113 9.16 -5.38 -10.45
N MET A 114 9.62 -5.45 -11.70
CA MET A 114 10.49 -4.44 -12.29
C MET A 114 9.79 -3.10 -12.52
N ARG A 115 8.47 -3.11 -12.70
CA ARG A 115 7.66 -1.89 -12.82
C ARG A 115 7.52 -1.16 -11.48
N ALA A 116 7.36 -1.92 -10.40
CA ALA A 116 7.37 -1.37 -9.05
C ALA A 116 8.74 -0.79 -8.71
N ARG A 117 9.83 -1.50 -9.07
CA ARG A 117 11.20 -0.96 -8.96
C ARG A 117 11.38 0.34 -9.74
N GLU A 118 10.88 0.42 -10.98
CA GLU A 118 10.93 1.65 -11.77
C GLU A 118 10.23 2.81 -11.04
N ALA A 119 9.02 2.60 -10.55
CA ALA A 119 8.27 3.62 -9.80
C ALA A 119 9.04 4.10 -8.57
N ALA A 120 9.61 3.18 -7.79
CA ALA A 120 10.37 3.49 -6.59
C ALA A 120 11.64 4.30 -6.89
N LEU A 121 12.37 3.97 -7.96
CA LEU A 121 13.56 4.74 -8.36
C LEU A 121 13.21 6.14 -8.85
N LEU A 122 12.17 6.28 -9.67
CA LEU A 122 11.68 7.60 -10.10
C LEU A 122 11.24 8.47 -8.91
N ALA A 123 10.64 7.86 -7.89
CA ALA A 123 10.26 8.55 -6.67
C ALA A 123 11.46 8.94 -5.81
N ALA A 124 12.51 8.10 -5.75
CA ALA A 124 13.76 8.44 -5.09
C ALA A 124 14.44 9.63 -5.78
N ASP A 125 14.48 9.63 -7.12
CA ASP A 125 15.02 10.76 -7.89
C ASP A 125 14.21 12.05 -7.64
N GLN A 126 12.87 11.96 -7.60
CA GLN A 126 12.01 13.11 -7.28
C GLN A 126 12.23 13.65 -5.86
N LEU A 127 12.53 12.80 -4.88
CA LEU A 127 12.78 13.23 -3.51
C LEU A 127 14.07 14.05 -3.35
N LEU A 128 15.02 13.90 -4.27
CA LEU A 128 16.32 14.59 -4.25
C LEU A 128 16.28 15.98 -4.91
N THR A 129 15.20 16.33 -5.58
CA THR A 129 15.04 17.60 -6.33
C THR A 129 14.11 18.55 -5.61
#